data_AF-A0A955A0W8-F1
#
_entry.id   AF-A0A955A0W8-F1
#
_cell.length_a   1.000
_cell.length_b   1.000
_cell.length_c   1.000
_cell.angle_alpha   90.00
_cell.angle_beta   90.00
_cell.angle_gamma   90.00
#
_symmetry.space_group_name_H-M   'P 1'
#
loop_
_entity.id
_entity.type
_entity.pdbx_description
1 polymer ?
#
loop_
_entity_poly.entity_id
_entity_poly.type
_entity_poly.pdbx_seq_one_letter_code
_entity_poly.pdbx_strand_id
1 'polypeptide(L)'
;GIGACWSIPVLAASQEVLGTFAISSPFPRSPNDFQFNVLNSAARIASIAIQTHSAREKLLWEKVQAESATKAKSEFLANMSHEIRTPMTAILGFTELLLEDEATWESAQARAEALQTIHRNGEHLLEVINDVLDISKVEAGKLEVELVACRPQSILQEVIAAAALRAKAKGISLQLTSSGGLPAQVFTDPTRVKQILVNLVGN
;
A
#
# COMPACT_ATOMS: atom_id res chain seq x y z
N GLY A 1 53.69 9.44 -26.19
CA GLY A 1 52.75 9.70 -25.07
C GLY A 1 51.77 10.79 -25.47
N ILE A 2 50.80 11.10 -24.62
CA ILE A 2 49.93 12.28 -24.78
C ILE A 2 50.77 13.53 -24.52
N GLY A 3 50.90 14.41 -25.51
CA GLY A 3 51.65 15.67 -25.43
C GLY A 3 50.76 16.89 -25.13
N ALA A 4 49.45 16.80 -25.40
CA ALA A 4 48.44 17.78 -25.00
C ALA A 4 47.05 17.11 -24.91
N CYS A 5 46.20 17.60 -24.01
CA CYS A 5 44.79 17.20 -23.89
C CYS A 5 43.94 18.44 -23.60
N TRP A 6 42.86 18.62 -24.35
CA TRP A 6 41.91 19.71 -24.15
C TRP A 6 40.52 19.15 -23.96
N SER A 7 39.87 19.52 -22.86
CA SER A 7 38.56 19.01 -22.49
C SER A 7 37.54 20.13 -22.33
N ILE A 8 36.29 19.88 -22.73
CA ILE A 8 35.17 20.77 -22.51
C ILE A 8 34.08 20.00 -21.77
N PRO A 9 33.56 20.57 -20.66
CA PRO A 9 32.52 19.90 -19.88
C PRO A 9 31.21 19.87 -20.67
N VAL A 10 30.48 18.77 -20.52
CA VAL A 10 29.08 18.65 -20.89
C VAL A 10 28.28 19.15 -19.71
N LEU A 11 27.73 20.36 -19.81
CA LEU A 11 27.01 21.00 -18.71
C LEU A 11 25.50 20.84 -18.87
N ALA A 12 24.81 20.48 -17.79
CA ALA A 12 23.37 20.61 -17.68
C ALA A 12 22.93 22.09 -17.66
N ALA A 13 21.63 22.34 -17.84
CA ALA A 13 21.08 23.68 -17.65
C ALA A 13 21.31 24.23 -16.23
N SER A 14 21.42 23.33 -15.24
CA SER A 14 21.73 23.64 -13.83
C SER A 14 23.20 23.97 -13.56
N GLN A 15 24.08 24.00 -14.58
CA GLN A 15 25.55 24.08 -14.45
C GLN A 15 26.22 22.84 -13.84
N GLU A 16 25.47 21.76 -13.63
CA GLU A 16 26.03 20.47 -13.23
C GLU A 16 26.83 19.84 -14.39
N VAL A 17 27.98 19.24 -14.08
CA VAL A 17 28.82 18.55 -15.08
C VAL A 17 28.27 17.14 -15.28
N LEU A 18 27.71 16.87 -16.46
CA LEU A 18 27.19 15.56 -16.88
C LEU A 18 28.29 14.66 -17.47
N GLY A 19 29.42 15.24 -17.83
CA GLY A 19 30.55 14.54 -18.45
C GLY A 19 31.53 15.51 -19.10
N THR A 20 32.41 14.98 -19.95
CA THR A 20 33.35 15.80 -20.71
C THR A 20 33.61 15.18 -22.07
N PHE A 21 33.83 16.02 -23.08
CA PHE A 21 34.55 15.60 -24.28
C PHE A 21 36.00 16.08 -24.18
N ALA A 22 36.91 15.31 -24.76
CA ALA A 22 38.30 15.70 -24.83
C ALA A 22 38.90 15.37 -26.20
N ILE A 23 39.83 16.21 -26.63
CA ILE A 23 40.73 15.93 -27.76
C ILE A 23 42.16 15.83 -27.23
N SER A 24 42.91 14.86 -27.70
CA SER A 24 44.31 14.64 -27.32
C SER A 24 45.23 14.73 -28.52
N SER A 25 46.46 15.19 -28.31
CA SER A 25 47.50 15.24 -29.32
C SER A 25 48.83 14.70 -28.76
N PRO A 26 49.65 14.01 -29.56
CA PRO A 26 50.98 13.57 -29.11
C PRO A 26 52.01 14.72 -29.04
N PHE A 27 51.68 15.90 -29.57
CA PHE A 27 52.54 17.08 -29.57
C PHE A 27 51.92 18.21 -28.72
N PRO A 28 52.73 19.03 -28.03
CA PRO A 28 52.25 20.18 -27.26
C PRO A 28 51.72 21.26 -28.21
N ARG A 29 50.39 21.31 -28.35
CA ARG A 29 49.69 22.30 -29.20
C ARG A 29 48.32 22.64 -28.64
N SER A 30 47.86 23.86 -28.93
CA SER A 30 46.46 24.27 -28.69
C SER A 30 45.53 23.73 -29.79
N PRO A 31 44.23 23.55 -29.51
CA PRO A 31 43.22 23.31 -30.54
C PRO A 31 43.17 24.47 -31.52
N ASN A 32 42.87 24.20 -32.79
CA ASN A 32 42.46 25.25 -33.72
C ASN A 32 40.95 25.57 -33.56
N ASP A 33 40.48 26.67 -34.16
CA ASP A 33 39.09 27.13 -34.02
C ASP A 33 38.08 26.07 -34.46
N PHE A 34 38.38 25.31 -35.51
CA PHE A 34 37.51 24.21 -35.96
C PHE A 34 37.38 23.12 -34.89
N GLN A 35 38.50 22.64 -34.34
CA GLN A 35 38.52 21.65 -33.27
C GLN A 35 37.79 22.15 -32.02
N PHE A 36 37.97 23.42 -31.66
CA PHE A 36 37.30 24.04 -30.53
C PHE A 36 35.78 24.15 -30.75
N ASN A 37 35.34 24.59 -31.94
CA ASN A 37 33.92 24.70 -32.28
C ASN A 37 33.21 23.35 -32.35
N VAL A 38 33.87 22.33 -32.92
CA VAL A 38 33.35 20.96 -32.94
C VAL A 38 33.19 20.42 -31.52
N LEU A 39 34.19 20.63 -30.65
CA LEU A 39 34.16 20.14 -29.28
C LEU A 39 33.03 20.80 -28.45
N ASN A 40 32.85 22.11 -28.59
CA ASN A 40 31.73 22.84 -27.97
C ASN A 40 30.37 22.37 -28.49
N SER A 41 30.25 22.18 -29.81
CA SER A 41 29.00 21.70 -30.41
C SER A 41 28.65 20.29 -29.95
N ALA A 42 29.64 19.39 -29.91
CA ALA A 42 29.48 18.04 -29.39
C ALA A 42 29.05 18.06 -27.91
N ALA A 43 29.68 18.89 -27.08
CA ALA A 43 29.31 19.03 -25.67
C ALA A 43 27.87 19.53 -25.49
N ARG A 44 27.42 20.51 -26.29
CA ARG A 44 26.02 21.00 -26.24
C ARG A 44 25.02 19.94 -26.69
N ILE A 45 25.31 19.22 -27.78
CA ILE A 45 24.42 18.15 -28.29
C ILE A 45 24.31 17.03 -27.27
N ALA A 46 25.43 16.59 -26.68
CA ALA A 46 25.41 15.56 -25.65
C ALA A 46 24.65 16.03 -24.40
N SER A 47 24.81 17.28 -23.98
CA SER A 47 24.06 17.85 -22.87
C SER A 47 22.54 17.78 -23.11
N ILE A 48 22.08 18.16 -24.30
CA ILE A 48 20.66 18.07 -24.67
C ILE A 48 20.20 16.62 -24.70
N ALA A 49 20.98 15.73 -25.32
CA ALA A 49 20.65 14.31 -25.44
C ALA A 49 20.52 13.62 -24.08
N ILE A 50 21.49 13.85 -23.18
CA ILE A 50 21.50 13.28 -21.82
C ILE A 50 20.30 13.79 -21.03
N GLN A 51 20.07 15.11 -20.99
CA GLN A 51 18.95 15.68 -20.24
C GLN A 51 17.59 15.22 -20.78
N THR A 52 17.45 15.13 -22.11
CA THR A 52 16.21 14.64 -22.73
C THR A 52 15.95 13.17 -22.39
N HIS A 53 17.00 12.35 -22.39
CA HIS A 53 16.91 10.95 -22.02
C HIS A 53 16.50 10.79 -20.55
N SER A 54 17.21 11.45 -19.62
CA SER A 54 16.90 11.37 -18.19
C SER A 54 15.51 11.92 -17.85
N ALA A 55 15.09 13.02 -18.49
CA ALA A 55 13.73 13.56 -18.32
C ALA A 55 12.67 12.58 -18.82
N ARG A 56 12.92 11.90 -19.95
CA ARG A 56 12.02 10.88 -20.48
C ARG A 56 11.93 9.67 -19.56
N GLU A 57 13.05 9.19 -19.02
CA GLU A 57 13.05 8.08 -18.06
C GLU A 57 12.28 8.45 -16.78
N LYS A 58 12.49 9.65 -16.25
CA LYS A 58 11.74 10.16 -15.09
C LYS A 58 10.24 10.23 -15.38
N LEU A 59 9.84 10.76 -16.53
CA LEU A 59 8.44 10.80 -16.95
C LEU A 59 7.83 9.41 -17.09
N LEU A 60 8.56 8.46 -17.67
CA LEU A 60 8.11 7.07 -17.78
C LEU A 60 7.97 6.42 -16.40
N TRP A 61 8.91 6.65 -15.51
CA TRP A 61 8.86 6.17 -14.13
C TRP A 61 7.64 6.72 -13.38
N GLU A 62 7.44 8.04 -13.40
CA GLU A 62 6.29 8.71 -12.78
C GLU A 62 4.97 8.22 -13.38
N LYS A 63 4.91 8.03 -14.70
CA LYS A 63 3.74 7.46 -15.38
C LYS A 63 3.44 6.04 -14.89
N VAL A 64 4.44 5.17 -14.83
CA VAL A 64 4.26 3.79 -14.34
C VAL A 64 3.76 3.78 -12.89
N GLN A 65 4.30 4.65 -12.03
CA GLN A 65 3.82 4.79 -10.65
C GLN A 65 2.36 5.26 -10.58
N ALA A 66 2.00 6.27 -11.37
CA ALA A 66 0.63 6.78 -11.44
C ALA A 66 -0.37 5.73 -11.98
N GLU A 67 0.01 4.99 -13.02
CA GLU A 67 -0.78 3.90 -13.58
C GLU A 67 -0.95 2.75 -12.58
N SER A 68 0.13 2.38 -11.87
CA SER A 68 0.07 1.35 -10.83
C SER A 68 -0.85 1.77 -9.68
N ALA A 69 -0.76 3.02 -9.21
CA ALA A 69 -1.65 3.54 -8.18
C ALA A 69 -3.12 3.57 -8.63
N THR A 70 -3.37 3.99 -9.88
CA THR A 70 -4.73 4.02 -10.46
C THR A 70 -5.31 2.61 -10.57
N LYS A 71 -4.50 1.64 -11.00
CA LYS A 71 -4.91 0.25 -11.10
C LYS A 71 -5.21 -0.33 -9.72
N ALA A 72 -4.33 -0.13 -8.75
CA ALA A 72 -4.54 -0.58 -7.37
C ALA A 72 -5.83 0.00 -6.77
N LYS A 73 -6.09 1.31 -6.99
CA LYS A 73 -7.34 1.96 -6.57
C LYS A 73 -8.58 1.34 -7.23
N SER A 74 -8.50 1.03 -8.52
CA SER A 74 -9.62 0.42 -9.25
C SER A 74 -9.89 -1.01 -8.76
N GLU A 75 -8.85 -1.80 -8.56
CA GLU A 75 -8.94 -3.15 -7.99
C GLU A 75 -9.51 -3.11 -6.57
N PHE A 76 -9.06 -2.18 -5.73
CA PHE A 76 -9.60 -1.98 -4.39
C PHE A 76 -11.11 -1.68 -4.42
N LEU A 77 -11.55 -0.72 -5.24
CA LEU A 77 -12.98 -0.38 -5.35
C LEU A 77 -13.83 -1.53 -5.89
N ALA A 78 -13.31 -2.29 -6.86
CA ALA A 78 -13.98 -3.47 -7.37
C ALA A 78 -14.13 -4.54 -6.28
N ASN A 79 -13.06 -4.84 -5.54
CA ASN A 79 -13.07 -5.81 -4.45
C ASN A 79 -14.05 -5.39 -3.35
N MET A 80 -14.01 -4.13 -2.91
CA MET A 80 -14.96 -3.61 -1.91
C MET A 80 -16.42 -3.69 -2.39
N SER A 81 -16.67 -3.42 -3.67
CA SER A 81 -18.01 -3.57 -4.25
C SER A 81 -18.51 -5.01 -4.18
N HIS A 82 -17.63 -6.00 -4.39
CA HIS A 82 -17.97 -7.42 -4.27
C HIS A 82 -18.16 -7.87 -2.82
N GLU A 83 -17.26 -7.46 -1.92
CA GLU A 83 -17.31 -7.72 -0.47
C GLU A 83 -18.57 -7.12 0.17
N ILE A 84 -19.06 -5.97 -0.33
CA ILE A 84 -20.32 -5.37 0.13
C ILE A 84 -21.54 -6.06 -0.49
N ARG A 85 -21.50 -6.34 -1.80
CA ARG A 85 -22.67 -6.88 -2.53
C ARG A 85 -23.09 -8.24 -2.01
N THR A 86 -22.14 -9.12 -1.69
CA THR A 86 -22.43 -10.50 -1.28
C THR A 86 -23.26 -10.57 0.02
N PRO A 87 -22.83 -9.99 1.15
CA PRO A 87 -23.62 -10.00 2.38
C PRO A 87 -24.92 -9.21 2.23
N MET A 88 -24.94 -8.12 1.45
CA MET A 88 -26.16 -7.35 1.20
C MET A 88 -27.21 -8.16 0.43
N THR A 89 -26.79 -8.91 -0.59
CA THR A 89 -27.68 -9.80 -1.36
C THR A 89 -28.26 -10.90 -0.47
N ALA A 90 -27.43 -11.47 0.41
CA ALA A 90 -27.89 -12.48 1.36
C ALA A 90 -28.92 -11.90 2.34
N ILE A 91 -28.65 -10.71 2.91
CA ILE A 91 -29.59 -10.03 3.81
C ILE A 91 -30.93 -9.80 3.11
N LEU A 92 -30.92 -9.19 1.93
CA LEU A 92 -32.14 -8.89 1.17
C LEU A 92 -32.93 -10.16 0.86
N GLY A 93 -32.28 -11.20 0.32
CA GLY A 93 -32.93 -12.46 -0.01
C GLY A 93 -33.56 -13.15 1.20
N PHE A 94 -32.86 -13.24 2.34
CA PHE A 94 -33.45 -13.81 3.55
C PHE A 94 -34.56 -12.94 4.14
N THR A 95 -34.47 -11.62 4.04
CA THR A 95 -35.57 -10.75 4.46
C THR A 95 -36.80 -10.88 3.56
N GLU A 96 -36.62 -11.01 2.25
CA GLU A 96 -37.72 -11.25 1.30
C GLU A 96 -38.42 -12.58 1.62
N LEU A 97 -37.66 -13.67 1.81
CA LEU A 97 -38.21 -14.96 2.21
C LEU A 97 -38.96 -14.90 3.56
N LEU A 98 -38.47 -14.13 4.53
CA LEU A 98 -39.14 -13.97 5.82
C LEU A 98 -40.42 -13.12 5.75
N LEU A 99 -40.53 -12.23 4.75
CA LEU A 99 -41.71 -11.42 4.49
C LEU A 99 -42.77 -12.20 3.69
N GLU A 100 -42.38 -13.17 2.87
CA GLU A 100 -43.27 -14.08 2.14
C GLU A 100 -43.87 -15.15 3.07
N ASP A 101 -45.02 -14.82 3.68
CA ASP A 101 -46.04 -15.62 4.39
C ASP A 101 -45.62 -16.81 5.30
N GLU A 102 -46.39 -17.03 6.36
CA GLU A 102 -46.10 -17.95 7.46
C GLU A 102 -46.01 -19.43 7.02
N ALA A 103 -46.60 -19.78 5.88
CA ALA A 103 -46.66 -21.12 5.30
C ALA A 103 -45.39 -21.56 4.55
N THR A 104 -44.49 -20.64 4.20
CA THR A 104 -43.26 -20.93 3.41
C THR A 104 -42.14 -21.51 4.27
N TRP A 105 -42.19 -21.26 5.58
CA TRP A 105 -41.19 -21.72 6.53
C TRP A 105 -41.65 -23.00 7.22
N GLU A 106 -41.08 -24.14 6.82
CA GLU A 106 -41.42 -25.48 7.35
C GLU A 106 -41.27 -25.60 8.88
N SER A 107 -40.49 -24.73 9.53
CA SER A 107 -40.34 -24.71 10.99
C SER A 107 -39.87 -23.36 11.54
N ALA A 108 -40.11 -23.14 12.83
CA ALA A 108 -39.52 -22.02 13.59
C ALA A 108 -37.98 -22.03 13.57
N GLN A 109 -37.37 -23.21 13.43
CA GLN A 109 -35.93 -23.37 13.33
C GLN A 109 -35.37 -22.74 12.04
N ALA A 110 -36.03 -22.96 10.90
CA ALA A 110 -35.62 -22.38 9.62
C ALA A 110 -35.67 -20.84 9.64
N ARG A 111 -36.69 -20.24 10.30
CA ARG A 111 -36.74 -18.79 10.52
C ARG A 111 -35.60 -18.28 11.38
N ALA A 112 -35.26 -19.00 12.45
CA ALA A 112 -34.15 -18.63 13.32
C ALA A 112 -32.81 -18.64 12.57
N GLU A 113 -32.58 -19.61 11.68
CA GLU A 113 -31.38 -19.70 10.84
C GLU A 113 -31.29 -18.55 9.82
N ALA A 114 -32.42 -18.16 9.22
CA ALA A 114 -32.49 -16.99 8.34
C ALA A 114 -32.13 -15.69 9.09
N LEU A 115 -32.72 -15.48 10.27
CA LEU A 115 -32.40 -14.33 11.12
C LEU A 115 -30.93 -14.31 11.56
N GLN A 116 -30.37 -15.46 11.94
CA GLN A 116 -28.94 -15.57 12.26
C GLN A 116 -28.06 -15.25 11.05
N THR A 117 -28.47 -15.66 9.86
CA THR A 117 -27.73 -15.37 8.63
C THR A 117 -27.78 -13.89 8.28
N ILE A 118 -28.94 -13.24 8.41
CA ILE A 118 -29.07 -11.78 8.28
C ILE A 118 -28.14 -11.07 9.27
N HIS A 119 -28.18 -11.46 10.55
CA HIS A 119 -27.37 -10.83 11.59
C HIS A 119 -25.87 -10.95 11.30
N ARG A 120 -25.38 -12.16 11.00
CA ARG A 120 -23.96 -12.39 10.68
C ARG A 120 -23.49 -11.60 9.45
N ASN A 121 -24.32 -11.52 8.40
CA ASN A 121 -23.98 -10.71 7.22
C ASN A 121 -23.99 -9.21 7.52
N GLY A 122 -24.86 -8.74 8.42
CA GLY A 122 -24.89 -7.36 8.86
C GLY A 122 -23.64 -6.97 9.67
N GLU A 123 -23.21 -7.84 10.58
CA GLU A 123 -21.94 -7.66 11.31
C GLU A 123 -20.74 -7.62 10.34
N HIS A 124 -20.68 -8.57 9.41
CA HIS A 124 -19.62 -8.60 8.40
C HIS A 124 -19.59 -7.35 7.52
N LEU A 125 -20.75 -6.87 7.08
CA LEU A 125 -20.83 -5.63 6.29
C LEU A 125 -20.32 -4.41 7.09
N LEU A 126 -20.60 -4.37 8.40
CA LEU A 126 -20.10 -3.31 9.27
C LEU A 126 -18.57 -3.37 9.41
N GLU A 127 -17.99 -4.56 9.51
CA GLU A 127 -16.53 -4.77 9.47
C GLU A 127 -15.93 -4.21 8.17
N VAL A 128 -16.46 -4.61 7.01
CA VAL A 128 -15.99 -4.13 5.68
C VAL A 128 -16.08 -2.61 5.56
N ILE A 129 -17.18 -2.01 6.01
CA ILE A 129 -17.35 -0.54 5.98
C ILE A 129 -16.31 0.15 6.86
N ASN A 130 -16.07 -0.35 8.06
CA ASN A 130 -15.09 0.22 8.97
C ASN A 130 -13.67 0.13 8.39
N ASP A 131 -13.32 -0.98 7.74
CA ASP A 131 -12.03 -1.14 7.08
C ASP A 131 -11.84 -0.14 5.93
N VAL A 132 -12.87 0.09 5.11
CA VAL A 132 -12.84 1.12 4.04
C VAL A 132 -12.67 2.53 4.62
N LEU A 133 -13.36 2.83 5.72
CA LEU A 133 -13.25 4.13 6.38
C LEU A 133 -11.86 4.35 6.99
N ASP A 134 -11.27 3.32 7.59
CA ASP A 134 -9.92 3.40 8.14
C ASP A 134 -8.86 3.60 7.05
N ILE A 135 -8.98 2.90 5.91
CA ILE A 135 -8.11 3.14 4.74
C ILE A 135 -8.26 4.58 4.25
N SER A 136 -9.50 5.08 4.15
CA SER A 136 -9.77 6.46 3.71
C SER A 136 -9.14 7.50 4.65
N LYS A 137 -9.11 7.24 5.97
CA LYS A 137 -8.41 8.10 6.93
C LYS A 137 -6.91 8.06 6.74
N VAL A 138 -6.33 6.88 6.47
CA VAL A 138 -4.89 6.73 6.19
C VAL A 138 -4.49 7.50 4.95
N GLU A 139 -5.21 7.34 3.83
CA GLU A 139 -4.91 8.04 2.58
C GLU A 139 -5.03 9.56 2.72
N ALA A 140 -5.98 10.04 3.52
CA ALA A 140 -6.16 11.47 3.78
C ALA A 140 -5.13 12.03 4.80
N GLY A 141 -4.25 11.21 5.37
CA GLY A 141 -3.36 11.60 6.46
C GLY A 141 -4.09 12.01 7.75
N LYS A 142 -5.33 11.52 7.93
CA LYS A 142 -6.24 11.84 9.05
C LYS A 142 -6.31 10.73 10.10
N LEU A 143 -5.56 9.65 9.93
CA LEU A 143 -5.48 8.62 10.95
C LEU A 143 -4.63 9.15 12.12
N GLU A 144 -5.30 9.51 13.20
CA GLU A 144 -4.64 9.85 14.46
C GLU A 144 -4.33 8.57 15.24
N VAL A 145 -3.10 8.46 15.75
CA VAL A 145 -2.64 7.35 16.60
C VAL A 145 -2.53 7.88 18.01
N GLU A 146 -3.25 7.27 18.94
CA GLU A 146 -3.25 7.72 20.33
C GLU A 146 -2.23 6.92 21.14
N LEU A 147 -1.08 7.52 21.42
CA LEU A 147 -0.02 6.87 22.21
C LEU A 147 -0.33 6.98 23.70
N VAL A 148 -0.70 5.87 24.32
CA VAL A 148 -0.98 5.78 25.76
C VAL A 148 -0.18 4.65 26.41
N ALA A 149 0.06 4.79 27.71
CA ALA A 149 0.62 3.69 28.51
C ALA A 149 -0.43 2.59 28.67
N CYS A 150 -0.19 1.42 28.11
CA CYS A 150 -1.10 0.28 28.20
C CYS A 150 -0.35 -1.02 28.53
N ARG A 151 -1.08 -2.01 29.05
CA ARG A 151 -0.51 -3.33 29.37
C ARG A 151 -0.62 -4.26 28.15
N PRO A 152 0.48 -4.72 27.55
CA PRO A 152 0.45 -5.65 26.41
C PRO A 152 -0.36 -6.92 26.71
N GLN A 153 -0.25 -7.41 27.95
CA GLN A 153 -0.97 -8.60 28.42
C GLN A 153 -2.48 -8.46 28.22
N SER A 154 -3.06 -7.28 28.52
CA SER A 154 -4.49 -7.02 28.38
C SER A 154 -4.92 -7.04 26.91
N ILE A 155 -4.14 -6.40 26.03
CA ILE A 155 -4.40 -6.39 24.59
C ILE A 155 -4.40 -7.82 24.04
N LEU A 156 -3.38 -8.61 24.38
CA LEU A 156 -3.25 -10.00 23.93
C LEU A 156 -4.39 -10.89 24.45
N GLN A 157 -4.82 -10.70 25.70
CA GLN A 157 -5.98 -11.43 26.24
C GLN A 157 -7.27 -11.12 25.49
N GLU A 158 -7.52 -9.86 25.14
CA GLU A 158 -8.68 -9.48 24.32
C GLU A 158 -8.62 -10.11 22.92
N VAL A 159 -7.46 -10.11 22.27
CA VAL A 159 -7.27 -10.73 20.95
C VAL A 159 -7.55 -12.23 21.01
N ILE A 160 -6.96 -12.94 21.99
CA ILE A 160 -7.17 -14.39 22.15
C ILE A 160 -8.64 -14.70 22.44
N ALA A 161 -9.29 -13.91 23.30
CA ALA A 161 -10.72 -14.08 23.60
C ALA A 161 -11.59 -13.90 22.35
N ALA A 162 -11.31 -12.88 21.54
CA ALA A 162 -12.03 -12.63 20.29
C ALA A 162 -11.84 -13.76 19.27
N ALA A 163 -10.64 -14.32 19.17
CA ALA A 163 -10.32 -15.39 18.22
C ALA A 163 -10.74 -16.79 18.71
N ALA A 164 -10.91 -17.02 20.01
CA ALA A 164 -11.12 -18.35 20.59
C ALA A 164 -12.36 -19.06 20.05
N LEU A 165 -13.48 -18.35 19.87
CA LEU A 165 -14.71 -18.93 19.33
C LEU A 165 -14.53 -19.40 17.87
N ARG A 166 -13.90 -18.56 17.03
CA ARG A 166 -13.62 -18.90 15.63
C ARG A 166 -12.61 -20.05 15.52
N ALA A 167 -11.54 -20.03 16.32
CA ALA A 167 -10.53 -21.08 16.35
C ALA A 167 -11.16 -22.43 16.76
N LYS A 168 -11.99 -22.44 17.82
CA LYS A 168 -12.72 -23.63 18.26
C LYS A 168 -13.67 -24.16 17.19
N ALA A 169 -14.44 -23.28 16.54
CA ALA A 169 -15.35 -23.66 15.45
C ALA A 169 -14.61 -24.28 14.25
N LYS A 170 -13.38 -23.83 13.99
CA LYS A 170 -12.50 -24.37 12.93
C LYS A 170 -11.64 -25.56 13.39
N GLY A 171 -11.69 -25.97 14.66
CA GLY A 171 -10.84 -27.04 15.20
C GLY A 171 -9.35 -26.68 15.28
N ILE A 172 -9.01 -25.40 15.35
CA ILE A 172 -7.63 -24.89 15.37
C ILE A 172 -7.19 -24.66 16.83
N SER A 173 -6.00 -25.16 17.17
CA SER A 173 -5.37 -24.86 18.46
C SER A 173 -4.74 -23.47 18.43
N LEU A 174 -5.20 -22.57 19.31
CA LEU A 174 -4.67 -21.21 19.47
C LEU A 174 -3.94 -21.11 20.82
N GLN A 175 -2.64 -20.80 20.78
CA GLN A 175 -1.80 -20.68 21.97
C GLN A 175 -1.07 -19.33 22.00
N LEU A 176 -1.00 -18.72 23.18
CA LEU A 176 -0.21 -17.52 23.44
C LEU A 176 1.05 -17.91 24.23
N THR A 177 2.22 -17.67 23.65
CA THR A 177 3.52 -17.91 24.28
C THR A 177 4.40 -16.65 24.22
N SER A 178 5.14 -16.37 25.29
CA SER A 178 6.08 -15.25 25.37
C SER A 178 7.43 -15.72 25.92
N SER A 179 8.52 -15.52 25.19
CA SER A 179 9.88 -15.76 25.68
C SER A 179 10.39 -14.53 26.44
N GLY A 180 10.79 -14.71 27.71
CA GLY A 180 11.33 -13.62 28.55
C GLY A 180 10.28 -12.76 29.28
N GLY A 181 8.99 -13.09 29.16
CA GLY A 181 7.89 -12.34 29.78
C GLY A 181 7.56 -11.06 29.02
N LEU A 182 6.33 -10.57 29.21
CA LEU A 182 5.87 -9.33 28.58
C LEU A 182 6.19 -8.12 29.48
N PRO A 183 6.60 -6.98 28.91
CA PRO A 183 6.79 -5.76 29.70
C PRO A 183 5.48 -5.34 30.37
N ALA A 184 5.56 -4.80 31.59
CA ALA A 184 4.38 -4.41 32.36
C ALA A 184 3.55 -3.32 31.67
N GLN A 185 4.21 -2.41 30.95
CA GLN A 185 3.60 -1.36 30.16
C GLN A 185 4.38 -1.12 28.87
N VAL A 186 3.66 -0.70 27.83
CA VAL A 186 4.20 -0.16 26.58
C VAL A 186 3.46 1.14 26.25
N PHE A 187 4.12 2.02 25.50
CA PHE A 187 3.53 3.25 25.00
C PHE A 187 3.12 3.04 23.54
N THR A 188 1.83 2.87 23.29
CA THR A 188 1.29 2.57 21.95
C THR A 188 -0.20 2.91 21.89
N ASP A 189 -0.81 2.73 20.72
CA ASP A 189 -2.26 2.77 20.55
C ASP A 189 -2.84 1.36 20.74
N PRO A 190 -3.50 1.07 21.88
CA PRO A 190 -4.01 -0.27 22.18
C PRO A 190 -5.11 -0.70 21.21
N THR A 191 -5.88 0.24 20.67
CA THR A 191 -6.96 -0.05 19.71
C THR A 191 -6.38 -0.52 18.39
N ARG A 192 -5.37 0.19 17.87
CA ARG A 192 -4.72 -0.16 16.60
C ARG A 192 -3.89 -1.43 16.70
N VAL A 193 -3.15 -1.61 17.81
CA VAL A 193 -2.43 -2.87 18.04
C VAL A 193 -3.40 -4.05 18.12
N LYS A 194 -4.52 -3.92 18.82
CA LYS A 194 -5.55 -4.96 18.84
C LYS A 194 -6.07 -5.28 17.44
N GLN A 195 -6.40 -4.25 16.64
CA GLN A 195 -6.89 -4.42 15.27
C GLN A 195 -5.87 -5.18 14.39
N ILE A 196 -4.59 -4.80 14.46
CA ILE A 196 -3.50 -5.50 13.76
C ILE A 196 -3.46 -6.98 14.17
N LEU A 197 -3.47 -7.26 15.47
CA LEU A 197 -3.36 -8.62 15.99
C LEU A 197 -4.60 -9.47 15.66
N VAL A 198 -5.80 -8.90 15.73
CA VAL A 198 -7.05 -9.58 15.32
C VAL A 198 -6.99 -9.95 13.84
N ASN A 199 -6.52 -9.05 12.97
CA ASN A 199 -6.39 -9.32 11.55
C ASN A 199 -5.34 -10.41 11.26
N LEU A 200 -4.20 -10.39 11.97
CA LEU A 200 -3.16 -11.40 11.83
C LEU A 200 -3.59 -12.79 12.32
N VAL A 201 -4.31 -12.86 13.44
CA VAL A 201 -4.82 -14.13 14.00
C VAL A 201 -6.06 -14.64 13.25
N GLY A 202 -6.81 -13.73 12.62
CA GLY A 202 -8.03 -14.04 11.88
C GLY A 202 -7.80 -14.63 10.49
N ASN A 203 -6.66 -14.33 9.86
CA ASN A 203 -6.19 -14.93 8.59
C ASN A 203 -5.86 -16.42 8.76
#